data_AF-A0A354XAB7-F1
#
_entry.id   AF-A0A354XAB7-F1
#
_cell.length_a   1.000
_cell.length_b   1.000
_cell.length_c   1.000
_cell.angle_alpha   90.00
_cell.angle_beta   90.00
_cell.angle_gamma   90.00
#
_symmetry.space_group_name_H-M   'P 1'
#
loop_
_entity.id
_entity.type
_entity.pdbx_description
1 polymer ?
#
loop_
_entity_poly.entity_id
_entity_poly.type
_entity_poly.pdbx_seq_one_letter_code
_entity_poly.pdbx_strand_id
1 'polypeptide(L)' 'CGCKKDWTPASFIETTVQQLKEQLGDDKVILALSGGVDSSVTAVLLNRAIGKNLTCIFVDHGLLRKNEFETV' A
#
# COMPACT_ATOMS: atom_id res chain seq x y z
N CYS A 1 -22.45 25.38 -6.84
CA CYS A 1 -21.92 24.47 -5.79
C CYS A 1 -20.52 24.84 -5.29
N GLY A 2 -19.69 25.66 -5.97
CA GLY A 2 -18.48 26.25 -5.35
C GLY A 2 -17.33 25.29 -5.00
N CYS A 3 -17.45 24.00 -5.33
CA CYS A 3 -16.42 23.01 -5.03
C CYS A 3 -15.15 23.26 -5.85
N LYS A 4 -13.99 23.20 -5.19
CA LYS A 4 -12.69 23.13 -5.85
C LYS A 4 -12.49 21.70 -6.38
N LYS A 5 -11.86 21.56 -7.55
CA LYS A 5 -11.52 20.27 -8.17
C LYS A 5 -10.10 19.85 -7.80
N ASP A 6 -9.76 19.99 -6.53
CA ASP A 6 -8.46 19.67 -5.95
C ASP A 6 -8.30 18.17 -5.68
N TRP A 7 -9.41 17.44 -5.52
CA TRP A 7 -9.38 15.99 -5.38
C TRP A 7 -9.00 15.28 -6.68
N THR A 8 -7.71 14.97 -6.79
CA THR A 8 -7.10 14.21 -7.87
C THR A 8 -6.36 12.98 -7.31
N PRO A 9 -6.17 11.90 -8.09
CA PRO A 9 -5.39 10.75 -7.65
C PRO A 9 -3.97 11.13 -7.16
N ALA A 10 -3.33 12.12 -7.79
CA ALA A 10 -2.03 12.63 -7.35
C ALA A 10 -2.11 13.28 -5.95
N SER A 11 -3.06 14.20 -5.75
CA SER A 11 -3.26 14.84 -4.44
C SER A 11 -3.63 13.83 -3.35
N PHE A 12 -4.39 12.78 -3.70
CA PHE A 12 -4.75 11.72 -2.76
C PHE A 12 -3.52 10.93 -2.31
N ILE A 13 -2.66 10.54 -3.25
CA ILE A 13 -1.42 9.81 -2.96
C ILE A 13 -0.52 10.65 -2.04
N GLU A 14 -0.30 11.92 -2.38
CA GLU A 14 0.56 12.83 -1.60
C GLU A 14 0.03 13.00 -0.17
N THR A 15 -1.27 13.31 -0.04
CA THR A 15 -1.92 13.53 1.26
C THR A 15 -1.89 12.24 2.10
N THR A 16 -2.18 11.09 1.50
CA THR A 16 -2.22 9.80 2.20
C THR A 16 -0.83 9.38 2.67
N VAL A 17 0.21 9.51 1.82
CA VAL A 17 1.59 9.17 2.21
C VAL A 17 2.07 10.05 3.37
N GLN A 18 1.75 11.34 3.34
CA GLN A 18 2.10 12.26 4.42
C GLN A 18 1.40 11.89 5.74
N GLN A 19 0.09 11.63 5.70
CA GLN A 19 -0.68 11.19 6.86
C GLN A 19 -0.13 9.88 7.45
N LEU A 20 0.16 8.90 6.61
CA LEU A 20 0.74 7.61 7.05
C LEU A 20 2.11 7.81 7.70
N LYS A 21 2.96 8.68 7.14
CA LYS A 21 4.28 8.98 7.70
C LYS A 21 4.19 9.65 9.07
N GLU A 22 3.26 10.58 9.25
CA GLU A 22 3.01 11.26 10.53
C GLU A 22 2.43 10.30 11.57
N GLN A 23 1.50 9.43 11.16
CA GLN A 23 0.84 8.49 12.06
C GLN A 23 1.77 7.36 12.52
N LEU A 24 2.60 6.83 11.62
CA LEU A 24 3.43 5.64 11.87
C LEU A 24 4.83 5.99 12.38
N GLY A 25 5.36 7.17 12.02
CA GLY A 25 6.71 7.57 12.43
C GLY A 25 7.77 6.53 12.08
N ASP A 26 8.43 6.00 13.12
CA ASP A 26 9.48 4.98 13.02
C ASP A 26 9.00 3.56 13.37
N ASP A 27 7.68 3.35 13.53
CA ASP A 27 7.11 2.05 13.84
C ASP A 27 7.30 1.05 12.69
N LYS A 28 7.43 -0.22 13.05
CA LYS A 28 7.50 -1.32 12.09
C LYS A 28 6.08 -1.83 11.79
N VAL A 29 5.78 -1.97 10.51
CA VAL A 29 4.45 -2.40 10.03
C VAL A 29 4.56 -3.71 9.27
N ILE A 30 3.64 -4.63 9.56
CA ILE A 30 3.49 -5.89 8.83
C ILE A 30 2.27 -5.78 7.92
N LEU A 31 2.44 -6.15 6.64
CA LEU A 31 1.36 -6.22 5.66
C LEU A 31 1.24 -7.65 5.14
N ALA A 32 0.06 -8.23 5.24
CA ALA A 32 -0.26 -9.46 4.53
C ALA A 32 -0.59 -9.12 3.06
N LEU A 33 0.29 -9.50 2.15
CA LEU A 33 0.03 -9.45 0.71
C LEU A 33 -0.82 -10.65 0.32
N SER A 34 -1.86 -10.42 -0.49
CA SER A 34 -2.72 -11.48 -1.03
C SER A 34 -2.60 -11.65 -2.54
N GLY A 35 -1.88 -10.75 -3.22
CA GLY A 35 -1.84 -10.67 -4.69
C GLY A 35 -3.03 -9.93 -5.31
N GLY A 36 -4.01 -9.54 -4.50
CA GLY A 36 -5.11 -8.67 -4.93
C GLY A 36 -4.67 -7.21 -5.07
N VAL A 37 -5.35 -6.49 -5.97
CA VAL A 37 -5.07 -5.07 -6.30
C VAL A 37 -5.02 -4.18 -5.06
N ASP A 38 -5.96 -4.35 -4.12
CA ASP A 38 -6.03 -3.53 -2.91
C ASP A 38 -4.81 -3.70 -2.01
N SER A 39 -4.36 -4.96 -1.82
CA SER A 39 -3.17 -5.27 -1.04
C SER A 39 -1.90 -4.73 -1.68
N SER A 40 -1.80 -4.78 -3.02
CA SER A 40 -0.68 -4.25 -3.78
C SER A 40 -0.63 -2.72 -3.74
N VAL A 41 -1.77 -2.03 -3.89
CA VAL A 41 -1.84 -0.56 -3.76
C VAL A 41 -1.47 -0.13 -2.34
N THR A 42 -1.97 -0.84 -1.33
CA THR A 42 -1.63 -0.58 0.08
C THR A 42 -0.13 -0.76 0.34
N ALA A 43 0.48 -1.83 -0.19
CA ALA A 43 1.92 -2.08 -0.10
C ALA A 43 2.73 -0.93 -0.71
N VAL A 44 2.32 -0.43 -1.88
CA VAL A 44 3.00 0.68 -2.54
C VAL A 44 2.88 1.98 -1.73
N LEU A 45 1.70 2.28 -1.18
CA LEU A 45 1.49 3.48 -0.36
C LEU A 45 2.31 3.42 0.94
N LEU A 46 2.27 2.30 1.66
CA LEU A 46 3.06 2.10 2.88
C LEU A 46 4.56 2.14 2.59
N ASN A 47 5.02 1.51 1.51
CA ASN A 47 6.43 1.54 1.13
C ASN A 47 6.91 2.96 0.82
N ARG A 48 6.07 3.81 0.21
CA ARG A 48 6.38 5.24 0.01
C ARG A 48 6.43 6.03 1.32
N ALA A 49 5.62 5.67 2.31
CA ALA A 49 5.55 6.36 3.59
C ALA A 49 6.69 5.99 4.55
N ILE A 50 6.95 4.69 4.73
CA ILE A 50 7.83 4.17 5.79
C ILE A 50 8.98 3.27 5.30
N GLY A 51 9.00 2.93 4.00
CA GLY A 51 10.09 2.20 3.34
C GLY A 51 10.53 0.94 4.11
N LYS A 52 11.77 0.97 4.61
CA LYS A 52 12.43 -0.14 5.32
C LYS A 52 11.68 -0.66 6.56
N ASN A 53 10.76 0.11 7.12
CA ASN A 53 9.97 -0.30 8.28
C ASN A 53 8.74 -1.13 7.89
N LEU A 54 8.45 -1.29 6.60
CA LEU A 54 7.40 -2.17 6.09
C LEU A 54 7.96 -3.58 5.85
N THR A 55 7.28 -4.59 6.40
CA THR A 55 7.51 -6.00 6.08
C THR A 55 6.27 -6.60 5.44
N CYS A 56 6.38 -6.99 4.18
CA CYS A 56 5.30 -7.66 3.47
C CYS A 56 5.44 -9.18 3.58
N ILE A 57 4.35 -9.85 3.93
CA ILE A 57 4.27 -11.32 4.02
C ILE A 57 3.28 -11.78 2.96
N PHE A 58 3.75 -12.55 2.00
CA PHE A 58 2.92 -13.19 0.99
C PHE A 58 2.83 -14.69 1.30
N VAL A 59 1.62 -15.21 1.41
CA VAL A 59 1.37 -16.62 1.79
C VAL A 59 0.77 -17.35 0.59
N ASP A 60 1.52 -18.30 0.04
CA ASP A 60 0.99 -19.26 -0.90
C ASP A 60 0.23 -20.35 -0.13
N HIS A 61 -1.09 -20.36 -0.26
CA HIS A 61 -1.96 -21.37 0.32
C HIS A 61 -2.20 -22.58 -0.61
N GLY A 62 -1.52 -22.63 -1.76
CA GLY A 62 -1.60 -23.74 -2.73
C GLY A 62 -2.83 -23.72 -3.64
N LEU A 63 -3.61 -22.63 -3.63
CA LEU A 63 -4.79 -22.45 -4.50
C LEU A 63 -4.72 -21.16 -5.33
N LEU A 64 -3.53 -20.56 -5.46
CA LEU A 64 -3.30 -19.41 -6.32
C LEU A 64 -3.46 -19.80 -7.80
N ARG A 65 -3.75 -18.81 -8.66
CA ARG A 65 -3.82 -19.06 -10.11
C ARG A 65 -2.42 -19.38 -10.64
N LYS A 66 -2.39 -20.05 -11.79
CA LYS A 66 -1.13 -20.38 -12.48
C LYS A 66 -0.25 -19.13 -12.61
N ASN A 67 0.96 -19.21 -12.06
CA ASN A 67 2.01 -18.19 -12.05
C ASN A 67 1.71 -16.92 -11.23
N GLU A 68 0.62 -16.87 -10.48
CA GLU A 68 0.27 -15.68 -9.68
C GLU A 68 1.31 -15.39 -8.61
N PHE A 69 1.91 -16.43 -8.03
CA PHE A 69 2.95 -16.28 -7.01
C PHE A 69 4.22 -15.55 -7.49
N GLU A 70 4.62 -15.75 -8.75
CA GLU A 70 5.84 -15.15 -9.31
C GLU A 70 5.62 -13.69 -9.76
N THR A 71 4.37 -13.33 -10.03
CA THR A 71 4.00 -12.02 -10.60
C THR A 71 3.62 -10.96 -9.56
N VAL A 72 3.39 -11.37 -8.32
CA VAL A 72 2.96 -10.55 -7.18
C VAL A 72 4.16 -10.15 -6.34
#